data_AF-A0A9K3NGG9-F1
#
_entry.id   AF-A0A9K3NGG9-F1
#
_cell.length_a   1.000
_cell.length_b   1.000
_cell.length_c   1.000
_cell.angle_alpha   90.00
_cell.angle_beta   90.00
_cell.angle_gamma   90.00
#
_symmetry.space_group_name_H-M   'P 1'
#
loop_
_entity.id
_entity.type
_entity.pdbx_description
1 polymer ?
#
loop_
_entity_poly.entity_id
_entity_poly.type
_entity_poly.pdbx_seq_one_letter_code
_entity_poly.pdbx_strand_id
1 'polypeptide(L)'
;MHKEWDAVEASKKEVAEEKEKVAVLRAKLEADQAKFEGEQKTEEWLAMSWKKKAEAEAAQLVEARKRWKEVEIEKLKKEKADVEAAREEARSRRERNEQREVQTCATLTLRNKEIEELTSLLIEQEQIQAELESAKKDLQLAKVETAEAMHRLTDTEEKLESSETARVMAESLVEPLKNNMLWMKHHGIINVANSILNSIDLDQTVANLMVTARHDGYAQGYAECTQQVTNALRVNWDTSRSATRGVDTGAAHATAKEEYNNLRLPVMDLVTTTLQSENFVDQLKEIFPDEADASDEEDLD
;
A
#
# COMPACT_ATOMS: atom_id res chain seq x y z
N MET A 1 -170.82 -21.49 107.88
CA MET A 1 -170.35 -21.57 106.48
C MET A 1 -170.61 -20.23 105.83
N HIS A 2 -169.60 -19.43 105.45
CA HIS A 2 -169.67 -18.23 104.54
C HIS A 2 -168.38 -17.38 104.64
N LYS A 3 -167.19 -17.98 104.42
CA LYS A 3 -165.91 -17.24 104.32
C LYS A 3 -165.01 -17.68 103.16
N GLU A 4 -165.47 -18.59 102.29
CA GLU A 4 -164.65 -19.16 101.21
C GLU A 4 -164.92 -18.56 99.82
N TRP A 5 -165.89 -17.62 99.69
CA TRP A 5 -166.22 -17.01 98.38
C TRP A 5 -165.41 -15.74 98.05
N ASP A 6 -164.93 -14.99 99.04
CA ASP A 6 -164.21 -13.73 98.80
C ASP A 6 -162.74 -13.94 98.37
N ALA A 7 -162.17 -15.14 98.54
CA ALA A 7 -160.78 -15.45 98.18
C ALA A 7 -160.58 -15.80 96.70
N VAL A 8 -161.62 -16.28 96.00
CA VAL A 8 -161.52 -16.71 94.59
C VAL A 8 -161.57 -15.51 93.62
N GLU A 9 -162.22 -14.42 94.02
CA GLU A 9 -162.37 -13.24 93.16
C GLU A 9 -161.10 -12.37 93.13
N ALA A 10 -160.27 -12.43 94.18
CA ALA A 10 -158.97 -11.75 94.23
C ALA A 10 -157.93 -12.39 93.29
N SER A 11 -157.83 -13.72 93.24
CA SER A 11 -156.87 -14.41 92.34
C SER A 11 -157.21 -14.27 90.85
N LYS A 12 -158.47 -14.00 90.49
CA LYS A 12 -158.85 -13.80 89.09
C LYS A 12 -158.39 -12.43 88.55
N LYS A 13 -158.21 -11.44 89.43
CA LYS A 13 -157.76 -10.09 89.06
C LYS A 13 -156.23 -10.02 88.89
N GLU A 14 -155.48 -10.80 89.66
CA GLU A 14 -154.01 -10.88 89.57
C GLU A 14 -153.52 -11.54 88.27
N VAL A 15 -154.22 -12.60 87.82
CA VAL A 15 -153.91 -13.29 86.54
C VAL A 15 -154.19 -12.40 85.31
N ALA A 16 -155.12 -11.45 85.42
CA ALA A 16 -155.40 -10.51 84.34
C ALA A 16 -154.30 -9.44 84.20
N GLU A 17 -153.75 -8.92 85.30
CA GLU A 17 -152.64 -7.94 85.25
C GLU A 17 -151.31 -8.55 84.81
N GLU A 18 -151.03 -9.83 85.12
CA GLU A 18 -149.83 -10.50 84.61
C GLU A 18 -149.87 -10.75 83.10
N LYS A 19 -151.03 -11.09 82.53
CA LYS A 19 -151.17 -11.28 81.09
C LYS A 19 -150.92 -9.99 80.30
N GLU A 20 -151.34 -8.83 80.81
CA GLU A 20 -151.06 -7.53 80.21
C GLU A 20 -149.56 -7.23 80.19
N LYS A 21 -148.84 -7.50 81.30
CA LYS A 21 -147.38 -7.29 81.41
C LYS A 21 -146.58 -8.17 80.46
N VAL A 22 -146.98 -9.43 80.29
CA VAL A 22 -146.31 -10.36 79.36
C VAL A 22 -146.48 -9.90 77.91
N ALA A 23 -147.64 -9.36 77.53
CA ALA A 23 -147.85 -8.82 76.19
C ALA A 23 -146.94 -7.61 75.91
N VAL A 24 -146.78 -6.70 76.88
CA VAL A 24 -145.91 -5.52 76.74
C VAL A 24 -144.42 -5.89 76.63
N LEU A 25 -143.96 -6.88 77.40
CA LEU A 25 -142.55 -7.32 77.35
C LEU A 25 -142.20 -8.03 76.03
N ARG A 26 -143.15 -8.77 75.45
CA ARG A 26 -142.94 -9.44 74.16
C ARG A 26 -142.79 -8.44 73.00
N ALA A 27 -143.60 -7.39 72.99
CA ALA A 27 -143.52 -6.33 71.99
C ALA A 27 -142.18 -5.54 72.06
N LYS A 28 -141.63 -5.34 73.27
CA LYS A 28 -140.31 -4.72 73.43
C LYS A 28 -139.17 -5.60 72.90
N LEU A 29 -139.23 -6.90 73.15
CA LEU A 29 -138.21 -7.84 72.69
C LEU A 29 -138.14 -7.90 71.15
N GLU A 30 -139.29 -7.92 70.47
CA GLU A 30 -139.33 -7.89 69.00
C GLU A 30 -138.79 -6.57 68.43
N ALA A 31 -139.05 -5.44 69.08
CA ALA A 31 -138.53 -4.15 68.65
C ALA A 31 -137.00 -4.05 68.80
N ASP A 32 -136.45 -4.56 69.90
CA ASP A 32 -135.01 -4.53 70.15
C ASP A 32 -134.26 -5.51 69.22
N GLN A 33 -134.86 -6.66 68.88
CA GLN A 33 -134.29 -7.62 67.95
C GLN A 33 -134.21 -7.06 66.51
N ALA A 34 -135.23 -6.33 66.06
CA ALA A 34 -135.21 -5.70 64.75
C ALA A 34 -134.15 -4.59 64.62
N LYS A 35 -133.85 -3.88 65.74
CA LYS A 35 -132.85 -2.80 65.74
C LYS A 35 -131.42 -3.33 65.63
N PHE A 36 -131.11 -4.44 66.31
CA PHE A 36 -129.81 -5.09 66.27
C PHE A 36 -129.46 -5.62 64.87
N GLU A 37 -130.42 -6.25 64.18
CA GLU A 37 -130.20 -6.74 62.81
C GLU A 37 -129.99 -5.59 61.80
N GLY A 38 -130.57 -4.42 62.05
CA GLY A 38 -130.33 -3.21 61.25
C GLY A 38 -128.92 -2.66 61.41
N GLU A 39 -128.42 -2.60 62.65
CA GLU A 39 -127.07 -2.12 62.96
C GLU A 39 -125.98 -3.07 62.43
N GLN A 40 -126.17 -4.40 62.55
CA GLN A 40 -125.23 -5.40 62.03
C GLN A 40 -125.01 -5.28 60.51
N LYS A 41 -126.09 -5.04 59.74
CA LYS A 41 -126.01 -4.87 58.29
C LYS A 41 -125.25 -3.60 57.88
N THR A 42 -125.32 -2.54 58.68
CA THR A 42 -124.57 -1.31 58.39
C THR A 42 -123.07 -1.45 58.65
N GLU A 43 -122.67 -2.20 59.68
CA GLU A 43 -121.25 -2.49 59.94
C GLU A 43 -120.62 -3.36 58.86
N GLU A 44 -121.33 -4.40 58.40
CA GLU A 44 -120.85 -5.27 57.31
C GLU A 44 -120.67 -4.49 56.00
N TRP A 45 -121.55 -3.53 55.71
CA TRP A 45 -121.46 -2.70 54.50
C TRP A 45 -120.26 -1.73 54.55
N LEU A 46 -119.97 -1.16 55.72
CA LEU A 46 -118.80 -0.31 55.93
C LEU A 46 -117.51 -1.12 55.83
N ALA A 47 -117.44 -2.31 56.42
CA ALA A 47 -116.26 -3.18 56.34
C ALA A 47 -115.92 -3.58 54.88
N MET A 48 -116.93 -3.92 54.08
CA MET A 48 -116.75 -4.24 52.67
C MET A 48 -116.29 -3.04 51.82
N SER A 49 -116.77 -1.84 52.14
CA SER A 49 -116.33 -0.59 51.48
C SER A 49 -114.85 -0.29 51.76
N TRP A 50 -114.43 -0.39 53.02
CA TRP A 50 -113.03 -0.18 53.41
C TRP A 50 -112.09 -1.23 52.82
N LYS A 51 -112.51 -2.51 52.75
CA LYS A 51 -111.73 -3.58 52.13
C LYS A 51 -111.46 -3.32 50.65
N LYS A 52 -112.49 -2.92 49.88
CA LYS A 52 -112.32 -2.57 48.47
C LYS A 52 -111.37 -1.38 48.28
N LYS A 53 -111.39 -0.40 49.18
CA LYS A 53 -110.50 0.76 49.11
C LYS A 53 -109.04 0.38 49.38
N ALA A 54 -108.79 -0.47 50.38
CA ALA A 54 -107.45 -0.99 50.67
C ALA A 54 -106.89 -1.84 49.52
N GLU A 55 -107.71 -2.67 48.88
CA GLU A 55 -107.31 -3.47 47.72
C GLU A 55 -106.97 -2.59 46.50
N ALA A 56 -107.72 -1.51 46.25
CA ALA A 56 -107.47 -0.57 45.16
C ALA A 56 -106.16 0.24 45.37
N GLU A 57 -105.88 0.68 46.60
CA GLU A 57 -104.62 1.37 46.94
C GLU A 57 -103.41 0.42 46.86
N ALA A 58 -103.57 -0.84 47.31
CA ALA A 58 -102.54 -1.86 47.14
C ALA A 58 -102.23 -2.13 45.66
N ALA A 59 -103.24 -2.19 44.79
CA ALA A 59 -103.05 -2.33 43.35
C ALA A 59 -102.32 -1.13 42.72
N GLN A 60 -102.62 0.10 43.15
CA GLN A 60 -101.90 1.29 42.70
C GLN A 60 -100.43 1.31 43.13
N LEU A 61 -100.13 0.88 44.36
CA LEU A 61 -98.74 0.79 44.84
C LEU A 61 -97.93 -0.27 44.08
N VAL A 62 -98.55 -1.39 43.73
CA VAL A 62 -97.92 -2.43 42.89
C VAL A 62 -97.62 -1.89 41.49
N GLU A 63 -98.56 -1.19 40.86
CA GLU A 63 -98.37 -0.58 39.54
C GLU A 63 -97.33 0.56 39.56
N ALA A 64 -97.34 1.41 40.59
CA ALA A 64 -96.32 2.45 40.75
C ALA A 64 -94.92 1.86 40.95
N ARG A 65 -94.79 0.79 41.74
CA ARG A 65 -93.54 0.06 41.94
C ARG A 65 -93.07 -0.62 40.66
N LYS A 66 -93.99 -1.11 39.81
CA LYS A 66 -93.67 -1.69 38.50
C LYS A 66 -93.14 -0.63 37.54
N ARG A 67 -93.83 0.51 37.41
CA ARG A 67 -93.41 1.65 36.57
C ARG A 67 -92.06 2.21 37.00
N TRP A 68 -91.80 2.35 38.31
CA TRP A 68 -90.51 2.81 38.80
C TRP A 68 -89.38 1.84 38.43
N LYS A 69 -89.60 0.52 38.55
CA LYS A 69 -88.64 -0.48 38.10
C LYS A 69 -88.40 -0.43 36.60
N GLU A 70 -89.44 -0.24 35.79
CA GLU A 70 -89.31 -0.13 34.33
C GLU A 70 -88.49 1.11 33.93
N VAL A 71 -88.72 2.26 34.56
CA VAL A 71 -87.93 3.48 34.34
C VAL A 71 -86.47 3.28 34.77
N GLU A 72 -86.23 2.67 35.92
CA GLU A 72 -84.86 2.41 36.40
C GLU A 72 -84.14 1.39 35.50
N ILE A 73 -84.85 0.37 35.01
CA ILE A 73 -84.30 -0.60 34.05
C ILE A 73 -83.95 0.09 32.72
N GLU A 74 -84.80 0.96 32.18
CA GLU A 74 -84.49 1.70 30.94
C GLU A 74 -83.33 2.69 31.13
N LYS A 75 -83.25 3.36 32.28
CA LYS A 75 -82.11 4.21 32.63
C LYS A 75 -80.80 3.40 32.69
N LEU A 76 -80.81 2.27 33.39
CA LEU A 76 -79.64 1.39 33.48
C LEU A 76 -79.27 0.76 32.13
N LYS A 77 -80.24 0.46 31.27
CA LYS A 77 -79.97 0.03 29.88
C LYS A 77 -79.29 1.11 29.08
N LYS A 78 -79.76 2.36 29.18
CA LYS A 78 -79.15 3.49 28.49
C LYS A 78 -77.74 3.76 29.00
N GLU A 79 -77.54 3.78 30.31
CA GLU A 79 -76.21 3.95 30.92
C GLU A 79 -75.27 2.81 30.55
N LYS A 80 -75.76 1.56 30.54
CA LYS A 80 -74.98 0.41 30.07
C LYS A 80 -74.58 0.60 28.60
N ALA A 81 -75.50 1.03 27.73
CA ALA A 81 -75.21 1.28 26.33
C ALA A 81 -74.19 2.41 26.13
N ASP A 82 -74.31 3.51 26.90
CA ASP A 82 -73.38 4.65 26.85
C ASP A 82 -71.98 4.25 27.34
N VAL A 83 -71.89 3.45 28.42
CA VAL A 83 -70.62 2.90 28.94
C VAL A 83 -70.00 1.92 27.94
N GLU A 84 -70.81 1.08 27.31
CA GLU A 84 -70.35 0.10 26.32
C GLU A 84 -69.86 0.81 25.04
N ALA A 85 -70.55 1.85 24.60
CA ALA A 85 -70.11 2.73 23.51
C ALA A 85 -68.81 3.47 23.84
N ALA A 86 -68.68 4.06 25.03
CA ALA A 86 -67.46 4.71 25.48
C ALA A 86 -66.28 3.73 25.58
N ARG A 87 -66.55 2.47 25.97
CA ARG A 87 -65.54 1.41 26.03
C ARG A 87 -65.09 0.97 24.63
N GLU A 88 -66.00 0.91 23.67
CA GLU A 88 -65.66 0.61 22.26
C GLU A 88 -64.86 1.76 21.64
N GLU A 89 -65.26 3.01 21.87
CA GLU A 89 -64.53 4.18 21.37
C GLU A 89 -63.12 4.29 21.98
N ALA A 90 -62.99 4.04 23.29
CA ALA A 90 -61.70 3.98 23.97
C ALA A 90 -60.80 2.85 23.42
N ARG A 91 -61.37 1.68 23.09
CA ARG A 91 -60.63 0.59 22.43
C ARG A 91 -60.18 0.99 21.02
N SER A 92 -61.09 1.51 20.19
CA SER A 92 -60.76 2.00 18.85
C SER A 92 -59.68 3.10 18.87
N ARG A 93 -59.71 3.99 19.86
CA ARG A 93 -58.68 5.03 20.01
C ARG A 93 -57.32 4.46 20.42
N ARG A 94 -57.31 3.45 21.30
CA ARG A 94 -56.07 2.73 21.66
C ARG A 94 -55.49 2.00 20.46
N GLU A 95 -56.30 1.23 19.73
CA GLU A 95 -55.88 0.53 18.51
C GLU A 95 -55.31 1.51 17.48
N ARG A 96 -55.96 2.65 17.23
CA ARG A 96 -55.41 3.70 16.34
C ARG A 96 -54.09 4.28 16.84
N ASN A 97 -53.90 4.39 18.15
CA ASN A 97 -52.65 4.90 18.72
C ASN A 97 -51.53 3.87 18.60
N GLU A 98 -51.80 2.61 18.94
CA GLU A 98 -50.88 1.47 18.76
C GLU A 98 -50.49 1.33 17.29
N GLN A 99 -51.43 1.45 16.35
CA GLN A 99 -51.16 1.41 14.91
C GLN A 99 -50.18 2.53 14.48
N ARG A 100 -50.36 3.74 15.01
CA ARG A 100 -49.46 4.87 14.73
C ARG A 100 -48.07 4.65 15.33
N GLU A 101 -48.00 4.15 16.56
CA GLU A 101 -46.73 3.83 17.23
C GLU A 101 -45.97 2.75 16.46
N VAL A 102 -46.64 1.67 16.05
CA VAL A 102 -46.06 0.61 15.20
C VAL A 102 -45.60 1.19 13.86
N GLN A 103 -46.38 2.05 13.23
CA GLN A 103 -45.98 2.71 11.97
C GLN A 103 -44.75 3.61 12.15
N THR A 104 -44.67 4.37 13.25
CA THR A 104 -43.49 5.19 13.57
C THR A 104 -42.26 4.34 13.86
N CYS A 105 -42.41 3.25 14.63
CA CYS A 105 -41.33 2.29 14.88
C CYS A 105 -40.86 1.62 13.58
N ALA A 106 -41.78 1.20 12.71
CA ALA A 106 -41.44 0.63 11.40
C ALA A 106 -40.69 1.63 10.50
N THR A 107 -41.05 2.91 10.57
CA THR A 107 -40.35 3.97 9.81
C THR A 107 -38.97 4.23 10.40
N LEU A 108 -38.84 4.28 11.73
CA LEU A 108 -37.55 4.46 12.41
C LEU A 108 -36.60 3.28 12.17
N THR A 109 -37.09 2.05 12.15
CA THR A 109 -36.25 0.88 11.85
C THR A 109 -35.72 0.92 10.42
N LEU A 110 -36.50 1.37 9.44
CA LEU A 110 -36.01 1.59 8.07
C LEU A 110 -34.94 2.68 8.02
N ARG A 111 -35.16 3.83 8.68
CA ARG A 111 -34.16 4.92 8.74
C ARG A 111 -32.87 4.51 9.42
N ASN A 112 -32.94 3.71 10.49
CA ASN A 112 -31.74 3.20 11.17
C ASN A 112 -30.93 2.29 10.24
N LYS A 113 -31.59 1.43 9.45
CA LYS A 113 -30.90 0.62 8.43
C LYS A 113 -30.23 1.47 7.36
N GLU A 114 -30.92 2.50 6.85
CA GLU A 114 -30.33 3.45 5.90
C GLU A 114 -29.09 4.15 6.49
N ILE A 115 -29.13 4.55 7.76
CA ILE A 115 -27.98 5.18 8.44
C ILE A 115 -26.83 4.19 8.61
N GLU A 116 -27.10 2.94 9.00
CA GLU A 116 -26.08 1.89 9.13
C GLU A 116 -25.39 1.63 7.78
N GLU A 117 -26.17 1.51 6.69
CA GLU A 117 -25.64 1.33 5.33
C GLU A 117 -24.79 2.54 4.89
N LEU A 118 -25.28 3.77 5.09
CA LEU A 118 -24.53 4.99 4.76
C LEU A 118 -23.24 5.10 5.59
N THR A 119 -23.26 4.69 6.85
CA THR A 119 -22.08 4.70 7.72
C THR A 119 -21.04 3.70 7.22
N SER A 120 -21.47 2.50 6.80
CA SER A 120 -20.57 1.49 6.21
C SER A 120 -19.91 1.99 4.94
N LEU A 121 -20.69 2.59 4.03
CA LEU A 121 -20.18 3.15 2.77
C LEU A 121 -19.20 4.30 3.00
N LEU A 122 -19.43 5.12 4.02
CA LEU A 122 -18.55 6.25 4.34
C LEU A 122 -17.20 5.75 4.87
N ILE A 123 -17.18 4.70 5.68
CA ILE A 123 -15.93 4.03 6.14
C ILE A 123 -15.17 3.45 4.95
N GLU A 124 -15.85 2.77 4.02
CA GLU A 124 -15.22 2.25 2.80
C GLU A 124 -14.64 3.36 1.92
N GLN A 125 -15.35 4.48 1.79
CA GLN A 125 -14.87 5.65 1.05
C GLN A 125 -13.58 6.24 1.66
N GLU A 126 -13.52 6.38 2.99
CA GLU A 126 -12.33 6.87 3.70
C GLU A 126 -11.14 5.92 3.53
N GLN A 127 -11.38 4.60 3.59
CA GLN A 127 -10.35 3.59 3.36
C GLN A 127 -9.79 3.66 1.94
N ILE A 128 -10.66 3.74 0.93
CA ILE A 128 -10.23 3.87 -0.49
C ILE A 128 -9.45 5.17 -0.71
N GLN A 129 -9.83 6.28 -0.06
CA GLN A 129 -9.07 7.53 -0.14
C GLN A 129 -7.67 7.40 0.47
N ALA A 130 -7.54 6.71 1.61
CA ALA A 130 -6.24 6.46 2.23
C ALA A 130 -5.34 5.58 1.34
N GLU A 131 -5.90 4.53 0.74
CA GLU A 131 -5.20 3.66 -0.21
C GLU A 131 -4.78 4.41 -1.48
N LEU A 132 -5.65 5.27 -2.02
CA LEU A 132 -5.34 6.10 -3.19
C LEU A 132 -4.16 7.05 -2.90
N GLU A 133 -4.17 7.73 -1.75
CA GLU A 133 -3.08 8.64 -1.38
C GLU A 133 -1.78 7.89 -1.06
N SER A 134 -1.85 6.66 -0.54
CA SER A 134 -0.68 5.79 -0.40
C SER A 134 -0.11 5.39 -1.77
N ALA A 135 -0.95 4.84 -2.65
CA ALA A 135 -0.55 4.40 -3.99
C ALA A 135 0.02 5.55 -4.83
N LYS A 136 -0.48 6.77 -4.64
CA LYS A 136 0.05 7.97 -5.28
C LYS A 136 1.47 8.31 -4.81
N LYS A 137 1.77 8.14 -3.53
CA LYS A 137 3.14 8.31 -2.98
C LYS A 137 4.08 7.25 -3.52
N ASP A 138 3.65 5.99 -3.55
CA ASP A 138 4.44 4.88 -4.09
C ASP A 138 4.74 5.08 -5.59
N LEU A 139 3.75 5.53 -6.36
CA LEU A 139 3.93 5.87 -7.77
C LEU A 139 4.92 7.04 -7.96
N GLN A 140 4.89 8.04 -7.09
CA GLN A 140 5.85 9.15 -7.14
C GLN A 140 7.27 8.66 -6.83
N LEU A 141 7.42 7.81 -5.81
CA LEU A 141 8.71 7.21 -5.46
C LEU A 141 9.25 6.38 -6.63
N ALA A 142 8.44 5.48 -7.18
CA ALA A 142 8.83 4.64 -8.32
C ALA A 142 9.24 5.46 -9.56
N LYS A 143 8.58 6.61 -9.81
CA LYS A 143 8.98 7.54 -10.88
C LYS A 143 10.36 8.16 -10.64
N VAL A 144 10.66 8.54 -9.41
CA VAL A 144 11.99 9.08 -9.05
C VAL A 144 13.06 8.00 -9.18
N GLU A 145 12.81 6.80 -8.66
CA GLU A 145 13.74 5.66 -8.78
C GLU A 145 13.99 5.29 -10.24
N THR A 146 12.94 5.29 -11.08
CA THR A 146 13.07 5.02 -12.53
C THR A 146 13.91 6.10 -13.20
N ALA A 147 13.70 7.38 -12.86
CA ALA A 147 14.49 8.48 -13.41
C ALA A 147 15.97 8.40 -12.96
N GLU A 148 16.23 8.07 -11.70
CA GLU A 148 17.60 7.87 -11.20
C GLU A 148 18.27 6.67 -11.87
N ALA A 149 17.55 5.55 -12.04
CA ALA A 149 18.06 4.38 -12.74
C ALA A 149 18.37 4.68 -14.22
N MET A 150 17.53 5.46 -14.90
CA MET A 150 17.80 5.93 -16.26
C MET A 150 19.05 6.80 -16.32
N HIS A 151 19.23 7.74 -15.39
CA HIS A 151 20.44 8.56 -15.32
C HIS A 151 21.71 7.73 -15.08
N ARG A 152 21.66 6.76 -14.15
CA ARG A 152 22.79 5.85 -13.92
C ARG A 152 23.10 5.02 -15.16
N LEU A 153 22.07 4.56 -15.87
CA LEU A 153 22.24 3.79 -17.11
C LEU A 153 22.96 4.64 -18.17
N THR A 154 22.52 5.87 -18.41
CA THR A 154 23.17 6.77 -19.38
C THR A 154 24.62 7.07 -19.02
N ASP A 155 24.92 7.30 -17.74
CA ASP A 155 26.30 7.52 -17.28
C ASP A 155 27.18 6.28 -17.51
N THR A 156 26.61 5.08 -17.35
CA THR A 156 27.35 3.83 -17.60
C THR A 156 27.52 3.54 -19.10
N GLU A 157 26.55 3.91 -19.93
CA GLU A 157 26.63 3.78 -21.38
C GLU A 157 27.71 4.70 -21.95
N GLU A 158 27.79 5.96 -21.51
CA GLU A 158 28.85 6.90 -21.93
C GLU A 158 30.24 6.39 -21.52
N LYS A 159 30.38 5.86 -20.29
CA LYS A 159 31.64 5.25 -19.84
C LYS A 159 32.01 4.03 -20.68
N LEU A 160 31.04 3.19 -21.02
CA LEU A 160 31.28 2.01 -21.86
C LEU A 160 31.72 2.43 -23.26
N GLU A 161 31.08 3.43 -23.87
CA GLU A 161 31.46 3.98 -25.17
C GLU A 161 32.88 4.58 -25.14
N SER A 162 33.23 5.32 -24.08
CA SER A 162 34.59 5.85 -23.92
C SER A 162 35.64 4.74 -23.75
N SER A 163 35.31 3.66 -23.04
CA SER A 163 36.20 2.51 -22.87
C SER A 163 36.35 1.72 -24.17
N GLU A 164 35.27 1.58 -24.94
CA GLU A 164 35.25 0.86 -26.21
C GLU A 164 36.05 1.61 -27.28
N THR A 165 35.89 2.93 -27.36
CA THR A 165 36.71 3.77 -28.25
C THR A 165 38.19 3.69 -27.90
N ALA A 166 38.55 3.72 -26.61
CA ALA A 166 39.94 3.52 -26.17
C ALA A 166 40.47 2.12 -26.54
N ARG A 167 39.65 1.07 -26.40
CA ARG A 167 40.01 -0.30 -26.79
C ARG A 167 40.26 -0.41 -28.29
N VAL A 168 39.36 0.11 -29.12
CA VAL A 168 39.51 0.10 -30.58
C VAL A 168 40.74 0.89 -31.02
N MET A 169 40.99 2.05 -30.40
CA MET A 169 42.21 2.82 -30.65
C MET A 169 43.47 2.01 -30.32
N ALA A 170 43.51 1.33 -29.17
CA ALA A 170 44.63 0.48 -28.80
C ALA A 170 44.81 -0.72 -29.76
N GLU A 171 43.72 -1.39 -30.14
CA GLU A 171 43.74 -2.51 -31.08
C GLU A 171 44.23 -2.10 -32.46
N SER A 172 43.88 -0.90 -32.94
CA SER A 172 44.35 -0.39 -34.22
C SER A 172 45.87 -0.19 -34.29
N LEU A 173 46.54 -0.05 -33.14
CA LEU A 173 48.00 0.11 -33.06
C LEU A 173 48.75 -1.24 -32.99
N VAL A 174 48.08 -2.34 -32.69
CA VAL A 174 48.75 -3.66 -32.49
C VAL A 174 49.40 -4.16 -33.78
N GLU A 175 48.68 -4.17 -34.89
CA GLU A 175 49.22 -4.69 -36.15
C GLU A 175 50.36 -3.82 -36.73
N PRO A 176 50.25 -2.47 -36.75
CA PRO A 176 51.38 -1.60 -37.09
C PRO A 176 52.62 -1.84 -36.23
N LEU A 177 52.47 -1.94 -34.90
CA LEU A 177 53.59 -2.19 -34.00
C LEU A 177 54.24 -3.56 -34.26
N LYS A 178 53.44 -4.59 -34.51
CA LYS A 178 53.92 -5.92 -34.86
C LYS A 178 54.69 -5.92 -36.19
N ASN A 179 54.19 -5.22 -37.20
CA ASN A 179 54.86 -5.06 -38.48
C ASN A 179 56.18 -4.30 -38.34
N ASN A 180 56.18 -3.22 -37.56
CA ASN A 180 57.38 -2.44 -37.26
C ASN A 180 58.44 -3.27 -36.51
N MET A 181 58.02 -4.05 -35.52
CA MET A 181 58.91 -5.00 -34.82
C MET A 181 59.48 -6.05 -35.78
N LEU A 182 58.64 -6.61 -36.66
CA LEU A 182 59.06 -7.63 -37.63
C LEU A 182 60.08 -7.05 -38.60
N TRP A 183 59.84 -5.85 -39.14
CA TRP A 183 60.78 -5.16 -40.01
C TRP A 183 62.11 -4.86 -39.31
N MET A 184 62.07 -4.29 -38.10
CA MET A 184 63.30 -4.03 -37.32
C MET A 184 64.13 -5.31 -37.10
N LYS A 185 63.44 -6.42 -36.81
CA LYS A 185 64.08 -7.72 -36.57
C LYS A 185 64.72 -8.30 -37.81
N HIS A 186 64.06 -8.21 -38.96
CA HIS A 186 64.53 -8.86 -40.19
C HIS A 186 65.47 -7.98 -41.02
N HIS A 187 65.29 -6.66 -40.97
CA HIS A 187 65.92 -5.71 -41.88
C HIS A 187 66.63 -4.59 -41.13
N GLY A 188 65.93 -3.87 -40.25
CA GLY A 188 66.45 -2.65 -39.63
C GLY A 188 67.78 -2.83 -38.91
N ILE A 189 67.93 -3.85 -38.05
CA ILE A 189 69.19 -4.11 -37.33
C ILE A 189 70.33 -4.46 -38.28
N ILE A 190 70.04 -5.27 -39.30
CA ILE A 190 71.04 -5.74 -40.27
C ILE A 190 71.52 -4.57 -41.13
N ASN A 191 70.61 -3.75 -41.63
CA ASN A 191 70.96 -2.62 -42.50
C ASN A 191 71.79 -1.57 -41.73
N VAL A 192 71.45 -1.28 -40.47
CA VAL A 192 72.26 -0.40 -39.61
C VAL A 192 73.66 -0.98 -39.40
N ALA A 193 73.77 -2.27 -39.09
CA ALA A 193 75.06 -2.93 -38.89
C ALA A 193 75.90 -2.91 -40.17
N ASN A 194 75.30 -3.21 -41.32
CA ASN A 194 75.97 -3.18 -42.63
C ASN A 194 76.46 -1.77 -42.97
N SER A 195 75.65 -0.74 -42.71
CA SER A 195 76.07 0.65 -42.96
C SER A 195 77.25 1.09 -42.09
N ILE A 196 77.33 0.60 -40.84
CA ILE A 196 78.49 0.82 -39.97
C ILE A 196 79.71 0.06 -40.48
N LEU A 197 79.56 -1.24 -40.78
CA LEU A 197 80.66 -2.12 -41.17
C LEU A 197 81.24 -1.78 -42.54
N ASN A 198 80.42 -1.25 -43.45
CA ASN A 198 80.83 -0.82 -44.79
C ASN A 198 81.22 0.67 -44.84
N SER A 199 81.42 1.32 -43.69
CA SER A 199 81.84 2.71 -43.65
C SER A 199 83.29 2.86 -44.13
N ILE A 200 83.50 3.72 -45.12
CA ILE A 200 84.82 4.04 -45.67
C ILE A 200 85.74 4.60 -44.58
N ASP A 201 85.21 5.41 -43.66
CA ASP A 201 85.98 6.00 -42.56
C ASP A 201 86.48 4.91 -41.59
N LEU A 202 85.65 3.89 -41.34
CA LEU A 202 86.04 2.74 -40.53
C LEU A 202 87.13 1.93 -41.23
N ASP A 203 86.93 1.60 -42.50
CA ASP A 203 87.90 0.84 -43.30
C ASP A 203 89.26 1.53 -43.38
N GLN A 204 89.28 2.83 -43.67
CA GLN A 204 90.52 3.62 -43.75
C GLN A 204 91.24 3.68 -42.40
N THR A 205 90.50 3.92 -41.31
CA THR A 205 91.07 4.01 -39.97
C THR A 205 91.65 2.68 -39.52
N VAL A 206 90.94 1.57 -39.76
CA VAL A 206 91.41 0.21 -39.47
C VAL A 206 92.63 -0.14 -40.31
N ALA A 207 92.64 0.19 -41.61
CA ALA A 207 93.77 -0.04 -42.49
C ALA A 207 95.03 0.72 -42.00
N ASN A 208 94.89 2.00 -41.63
CA ASN A 208 95.97 2.80 -41.07
C ASN A 208 96.51 2.21 -39.75
N LEU A 209 95.60 1.80 -38.85
CA LEU A 209 95.96 1.15 -37.60
C LEU A 209 96.75 -0.14 -37.84
N MET A 210 96.32 -0.99 -38.78
CA MET A 210 97.01 -2.23 -39.12
C MET A 210 98.40 -1.99 -39.69
N VAL A 211 98.56 -1.00 -40.58
CA VAL A 211 99.85 -0.66 -41.19
C VAL A 211 100.83 -0.11 -40.15
N THR A 212 100.38 0.85 -39.33
CA THR A 212 101.23 1.44 -38.27
C THR A 212 101.62 0.41 -37.21
N ALA A 213 100.70 -0.46 -36.80
CA ALA A 213 100.99 -1.57 -35.88
C ALA A 213 102.05 -2.52 -36.44
N ARG A 214 101.95 -2.85 -37.74
CA ARG A 214 102.94 -3.70 -38.42
C ARG A 214 104.31 -3.03 -38.46
N HIS A 215 104.38 -1.74 -38.79
CA HIS A 215 105.65 -1.00 -38.82
C HIS A 215 106.30 -0.92 -37.44
N ASP A 216 105.51 -0.70 -36.39
CA ASP A 216 106.01 -0.68 -35.01
C ASP A 216 106.52 -2.05 -34.57
N GLY A 217 105.76 -3.12 -34.83
CA GLY A 217 106.20 -4.49 -34.58
C GLY A 217 107.50 -4.84 -35.30
N TYR A 218 107.68 -4.40 -36.55
CA TYR A 218 108.95 -4.59 -37.27
C TYR A 218 110.10 -3.81 -36.63
N ALA A 219 109.87 -2.57 -36.21
CA ALA A 219 110.90 -1.76 -35.55
C ALA A 219 111.34 -2.38 -34.22
N GLN A 220 110.37 -2.82 -33.41
CA GLN A 220 110.62 -3.50 -32.13
C GLN A 220 111.36 -4.83 -32.34
N GLY A 221 110.89 -5.68 -33.26
CA GLY A 221 111.56 -6.95 -33.55
C GLY A 221 112.99 -6.77 -34.06
N TYR A 222 113.24 -5.78 -34.92
CA TYR A 222 114.60 -5.48 -35.38
C TYR A 222 115.51 -4.98 -34.25
N ALA A 223 114.98 -4.16 -33.33
CA ALA A 223 115.70 -3.69 -32.16
C ALA A 223 116.06 -4.86 -31.23
N GLU A 224 115.14 -5.80 -31.00
CA GLU A 224 115.39 -7.03 -30.23
C GLU A 224 116.49 -7.89 -30.86
N CYS A 225 116.41 -8.16 -32.17
CA CYS A 225 117.45 -8.92 -32.88
C CYS A 225 118.81 -8.20 -32.79
N THR A 226 118.82 -6.88 -32.98
CA THR A 226 120.03 -6.06 -32.87
C THR A 226 120.66 -6.17 -31.48
N GLN A 227 119.83 -6.12 -30.43
CA GLN A 227 120.28 -6.30 -29.06
C GLN A 227 120.86 -7.70 -28.82
N GLN A 228 120.19 -8.75 -29.32
CA GLN A 228 120.65 -10.13 -29.19
C GLN A 228 121.98 -10.36 -29.90
N VAL A 229 122.14 -9.87 -31.14
CA VAL A 229 123.38 -9.97 -31.91
C VAL A 229 124.51 -9.21 -31.23
N THR A 230 124.23 -7.99 -30.76
CA THR A 230 125.20 -7.17 -30.01
C THR A 230 125.70 -7.90 -28.78
N ASN A 231 124.78 -8.50 -28.01
CA ASN A 231 125.11 -9.26 -26.82
C ASN A 231 125.91 -10.54 -27.12
N ALA A 232 125.52 -11.29 -28.15
CA ALA A 232 126.11 -12.59 -28.48
C ALA A 232 127.52 -12.45 -29.11
N LEU A 233 127.67 -11.53 -30.06
CA LEU A 233 128.91 -11.35 -30.82
C LEU A 233 129.84 -10.29 -30.23
N ARG A 234 129.39 -9.55 -29.21
CA ARG A 234 130.12 -8.41 -28.61
C ARG A 234 130.54 -7.35 -29.63
N VAL A 235 129.73 -7.14 -30.67
CA VAL A 235 129.90 -6.10 -31.69
C VAL A 235 128.79 -5.07 -31.56
N ASN A 236 129.08 -3.80 -31.81
CA ASN A 236 128.05 -2.77 -31.82
C ASN A 236 127.24 -2.87 -33.13
N TRP A 237 126.08 -3.51 -33.06
CA TRP A 237 125.07 -3.47 -34.10
C TRP A 237 124.02 -2.43 -33.70
N ASP A 238 123.64 -1.54 -34.61
CA ASP A 238 122.62 -0.52 -34.37
C ASP A 238 121.43 -0.68 -35.32
N THR A 239 120.40 0.14 -35.14
CA THR A 239 119.19 0.12 -35.98
C THR A 239 119.35 0.92 -37.27
N SER A 240 120.58 1.34 -37.62
CA SER A 240 120.85 2.20 -38.78
C SER A 240 120.58 1.53 -40.14
N ARG A 241 120.41 0.21 -40.14
CA ARG A 241 120.04 -0.60 -41.33
C ARG A 241 118.57 -1.03 -41.32
N SER A 242 117.79 -0.64 -40.32
CA SER A 242 116.36 -0.93 -40.29
C SER A 242 115.62 -0.15 -41.39
N ALA A 243 114.63 -0.79 -42.01
CA ALA A 243 113.71 -0.14 -42.93
C ALA A 243 112.87 0.96 -42.25
N THR A 244 112.74 0.91 -40.92
CA THR A 244 112.03 1.90 -40.09
C THR A 244 112.95 2.96 -39.48
N ARG A 245 114.21 3.05 -39.93
CA ARG A 245 115.17 3.98 -39.35
C ARG A 245 114.68 5.43 -39.41
N GLY A 246 114.76 6.12 -38.28
CA GLY A 246 114.43 7.54 -38.18
C GLY A 246 112.94 7.85 -38.18
N VAL A 247 112.09 6.81 -38.18
CA VAL A 247 110.64 6.93 -38.06
C VAL A 247 110.23 6.52 -36.64
N ASP A 248 109.46 7.36 -35.96
CA ASP A 248 108.86 7.02 -34.68
C ASP A 248 107.59 6.17 -34.91
N THR A 249 107.80 4.88 -35.16
CA THR A 249 106.72 3.93 -35.44
C THR A 249 105.81 3.72 -34.23
N GLY A 250 106.35 3.85 -33.02
CA GLY A 250 105.60 3.71 -31.78
C GLY A 250 104.62 4.86 -31.58
N ALA A 251 105.08 6.10 -31.77
CA ALA A 251 104.19 7.26 -31.76
C ALA A 251 103.13 7.19 -32.87
N ALA A 252 103.53 6.81 -34.09
CA ALA A 252 102.59 6.66 -35.20
C ALA A 252 101.49 5.62 -34.92
N HIS A 253 101.86 4.47 -34.36
CA HIS A 253 100.89 3.45 -33.94
C HIS A 253 99.99 3.94 -32.79
N ALA A 254 100.54 4.62 -31.80
CA ALA A 254 99.78 5.19 -30.70
C ALA A 254 98.74 6.22 -31.18
N THR A 255 99.14 7.11 -32.11
CA THR A 255 98.23 8.09 -32.73
C THR A 255 97.12 7.41 -33.54
N ALA A 256 97.46 6.43 -34.40
CA ALA A 256 96.44 5.71 -35.17
C ALA A 256 95.45 4.94 -34.26
N LYS A 257 95.93 4.43 -33.13
CA LYS A 257 95.09 3.77 -32.13
C LYS A 257 94.15 4.75 -31.42
N GLU A 258 94.65 5.94 -31.08
CA GLU A 258 93.83 7.01 -30.50
C GLU A 258 92.75 7.48 -31.48
N GLU A 259 93.09 7.62 -32.76
CA GLU A 259 92.14 7.95 -33.83
C GLU A 259 91.04 6.89 -33.96
N TYR A 260 91.40 5.61 -34.00
CA TYR A 260 90.43 4.50 -34.03
C TYR A 260 89.50 4.49 -32.81
N ASN A 261 90.03 4.67 -31.61
CA ASN A 261 89.23 4.65 -30.38
C ASN A 261 88.24 5.83 -30.29
N ASN A 262 88.56 6.94 -30.94
CA ASN A 262 87.73 8.15 -30.96
C ASN A 262 86.91 8.30 -32.25
N LEU A 263 86.92 7.29 -33.13
CA LEU A 263 86.23 7.32 -34.41
C LEU A 263 84.72 7.49 -34.19
N ARG A 264 84.14 8.51 -34.84
CA ARG A 264 82.70 8.73 -34.91
C ARG A 264 82.24 8.60 -36.34
N LEU A 265 81.37 7.62 -36.57
CA LEU A 265 80.79 7.39 -37.89
C LEU A 265 79.49 8.20 -38.01
N PRO A 266 79.29 8.98 -39.09
CA PRO A 266 78.08 9.78 -39.29
C PRO A 266 76.78 8.97 -39.19
N VAL A 267 76.80 7.71 -39.64
CA VAL A 267 75.65 6.80 -39.53
C VAL A 267 75.21 6.56 -38.09
N MET A 268 76.13 6.52 -37.12
CA MET A 268 75.80 6.31 -35.72
C MET A 268 75.04 7.50 -35.12
N ASP A 269 75.43 8.72 -35.50
CA ASP A 269 74.76 9.95 -35.06
C ASP A 269 73.37 10.07 -35.70
N LEU A 270 73.25 9.68 -36.98
CA LEU A 270 71.97 9.67 -37.70
C LEU A 270 70.97 8.67 -37.07
N VAL A 271 71.41 7.44 -36.78
CA VAL A 271 70.57 6.44 -36.09
C VAL A 271 70.18 6.93 -34.71
N THR A 272 71.13 7.45 -33.93
CA THR A 272 70.88 7.96 -32.57
C THR A 272 69.83 9.07 -32.56
N THR A 273 69.89 9.98 -33.54
CA THR A 273 68.90 11.06 -33.70
C THR A 273 67.54 10.51 -34.10
N THR A 274 67.51 9.57 -35.05
CA THR A 274 66.28 8.96 -35.57
C THR A 274 65.49 8.23 -34.49
N LEU A 275 66.18 7.49 -33.61
CA LEU A 275 65.57 6.74 -32.51
C LEU A 275 64.87 7.61 -31.45
N GLN A 276 65.07 8.93 -31.47
CA GLN A 276 64.39 9.86 -30.55
C GLN A 276 62.99 10.25 -31.02
N SER A 277 62.61 9.91 -32.26
CA SER A 277 61.30 10.24 -32.82
C SER A 277 60.25 9.17 -32.51
N GLU A 278 58.97 9.56 -32.44
CA GLU A 278 57.85 8.62 -32.23
C GLU A 278 57.67 7.65 -33.40
N ASN A 279 58.02 8.06 -34.62
CA ASN A 279 57.93 7.27 -35.85
C ASN A 279 59.32 6.81 -36.34
N PHE A 280 60.20 6.45 -35.41
CA PHE A 280 61.59 6.11 -35.73
C PHE A 280 61.73 4.97 -36.75
N VAL A 281 60.81 4.01 -36.76
CA VAL A 281 60.87 2.87 -37.70
C VAL A 281 60.68 3.32 -39.14
N ASP A 282 59.78 4.27 -39.38
CA ASP A 282 59.52 4.78 -40.74
C ASP A 282 60.68 5.65 -41.23
N GLN A 283 61.26 6.45 -40.33
CA GLN A 283 62.49 7.20 -40.65
C GLN A 283 63.68 6.27 -40.89
N LEU A 284 63.82 5.18 -40.13
CA LEU A 284 64.87 4.18 -40.36
C LEU A 284 64.69 3.47 -41.70
N LYS A 285 63.45 3.20 -42.14
CA LYS A 285 63.17 2.65 -43.48
C LYS A 285 63.59 3.62 -44.59
N GLU A 286 63.40 4.92 -44.39
CA GLU A 286 63.82 5.94 -45.35
C GLU A 286 65.36 6.03 -45.44
N ILE A 287 66.06 5.93 -44.30
CA ILE A 287 67.52 5.96 -44.26
C ILE A 287 68.13 4.65 -44.79
N PHE A 288 67.48 3.52 -44.50
CA PHE A 288 67.94 2.17 -44.82
C PHE A 288 66.85 1.39 -45.57
N PRO A 289 66.60 1.74 -46.85
CA PRO A 289 65.59 1.06 -47.65
C PRO A 289 65.94 -0.43 -47.80
N ASP A 290 64.93 -1.27 -47.93
CA ASP A 290 65.13 -2.68 -48.19
C ASP A 290 65.72 -2.86 -49.60
N GLU A 291 66.82 -3.59 -49.72
CA GLU A 291 67.48 -3.88 -51.01
C GLU A 291 66.54 -4.58 -52.01
N ALA A 292 65.43 -5.16 -51.54
CA ALA A 292 64.39 -5.78 -52.36
C ALA A 292 63.57 -4.76 -53.18
N ASP A 293 63.51 -3.50 -52.77
CA ASP A 293 62.80 -2.44 -53.51
C ASP A 293 63.68 -1.76 -54.57
N ALA A 294 64.99 -2.06 -54.60
CA ALA A 294 65.95 -1.48 -55.54
C ALA A 294 66.25 -2.37 -56.75
N SER A 295 65.82 -3.65 -56.75
CA SER A 295 66.16 -4.60 -57.82
C SER A 295 65.16 -4.67 -58.98
N ASP A 296 64.04 -3.93 -58.93
CA ASP A 296 62.98 -4.02 -59.94
C ASP A 296 63.03 -2.92 -61.02
N GLU A 297 64.04 -2.03 -61.01
CA GLU A 297 64.18 -0.95 -62.02
C GLU A 297 65.37 -1.10 -63.00
N GLU A 298 66.17 -2.17 -62.95
CA GLU A 298 67.31 -2.38 -63.88
C GLU A 298 67.12 -3.47 -64.94
N ASP A 299 65.87 -3.76 -65.35
CA ASP A 299 65.57 -4.68 -66.47
C ASP A 299 64.65 -4.06 -67.55
N LEU A 300 64.82 -2.76 -67.83
CA LEU A 300 64.24 -2.11 -69.02
C LEU A 300 65.24 -1.13 -69.66
N ASP A 301 66.23 -1.67 -70.36
CA ASP A 301 66.73 -1.15 -71.65
C ASP A 301 67.65 -2.16 -72.37
#